data_AF-A0A257JAP7-F1
#
_entry.id   AF-A0A257JAP7-F1
#
_cell.length_a   1.000
_cell.length_b   1.000
_cell.length_c   1.000
_cell.angle_alpha   90.00
_cell.angle_beta   90.00
_cell.angle_gamma   90.00
#
_symmetry.space_group_name_H-M   'P 1'
#
loop_
_entity.id
_entity.type
_entity.pdbx_description
1 polymer ?
#
loop_
_entity_poly.entity_id
_entity_poly.type
_entity_poly.pdbx_seq_one_letter_code
_entity_poly.pdbx_strand_id
1 'polypeptide(L)'
;MVKLPASLASHFGARGYYGDLRHNVKAVYQLYLGAYDGNPANLNPLPPQESAKRYLELLGGADKAVAAAQAAFDKGDFRWAAELLNHAVFGAPDSKAAKELLARTYDQMGYMSEAATWRNSYLTAATELREGPPKKGVDRSFLIDMLYETPVER
;
A
#
# COMPACT_ATOMS: atom_id res chain seq x y z
N MET A 1 3.27 -6.49 18.93
CA MET A 1 3.76 -5.34 18.13
C MET A 1 4.99 -4.74 18.81
N VAL A 2 6.06 -4.49 18.06
CA VAL A 2 7.27 -3.82 18.55
C VAL A 2 6.96 -2.33 18.76
N LYS A 3 7.43 -1.77 19.88
CA LYS A 3 7.35 -0.33 20.19
C LYS A 3 8.73 0.15 20.66
N LEU A 4 9.07 1.38 20.33
CA LEU A 4 10.26 2.01 20.91
C LEU A 4 10.03 2.24 22.43
N PRO A 5 11.07 2.10 23.26
CA PRO A 5 11.01 2.55 24.65
C PRO A 5 10.79 4.06 24.71
N ALA A 6 10.22 4.55 25.82
CA ALA A 6 9.90 5.96 26.00
C ALA A 6 11.11 6.89 25.76
N SER A 7 12.29 6.46 26.21
CA SER A 7 13.56 7.19 26.04
C SER A 7 13.94 7.47 24.58
N LEU A 8 13.49 6.65 23.63
CA LEU A 8 13.69 6.85 22.20
C LEU A 8 12.46 7.51 21.56
N ALA A 9 11.25 7.06 21.91
CA ALA A 9 10.01 7.52 21.27
C ALA A 9 9.72 9.03 21.47
N SER A 10 10.22 9.62 22.57
CA SER A 10 10.11 11.05 22.87
C SER A 10 11.19 11.89 22.20
N HIS A 11 12.21 11.28 21.61
CA HIS A 11 13.29 12.01 20.94
C HIS A 11 12.93 12.27 19.47
N PHE A 12 12.92 13.55 19.07
CA PHE A 12 12.54 13.97 17.73
C PHE A 12 13.38 13.30 16.64
N GLY A 13 14.69 13.12 16.87
CA GLY A 13 15.60 12.47 15.92
C GLY A 13 15.36 10.96 15.72
N ALA A 14 14.57 10.32 16.58
CA ALA A 14 14.22 8.90 16.49
C ALA A 14 12.80 8.65 15.96
N ARG A 15 12.09 9.71 15.53
CA ARG A 15 10.76 9.62 14.95
C ARG A 15 10.82 9.07 13.53
N GLY A 16 9.73 8.43 13.10
CA GLY A 16 9.65 7.73 11.83
C GLY A 16 9.38 8.62 10.62
N TYR A 17 10.12 9.72 10.42
CA TYR A 17 9.83 10.68 9.35
C TYR A 17 10.18 10.19 7.94
N TYR A 18 11.15 9.28 7.81
CA TYR A 18 11.57 8.71 6.52
C TYR A 18 11.41 7.19 6.52
N GLY A 19 12.22 6.50 7.32
CA GLY A 19 11.96 5.12 7.73
C GLY A 19 10.94 5.10 8.86
N ASP A 20 10.13 4.04 8.96
CA ASP A 20 9.10 3.88 9.98
C ASP A 20 9.27 2.52 10.65
N LEU A 21 9.17 2.49 11.98
CA LEU A 21 9.34 1.28 12.78
C LEU A 21 8.53 0.09 12.24
N ARG A 22 7.31 0.35 11.74
CA ARG A 22 6.38 -0.68 11.27
C ARG A 22 6.91 -1.41 10.03
N HIS A 23 7.58 -0.73 9.09
CA HIS A 23 8.18 -1.43 7.94
C HIS A 23 9.63 -1.86 8.21
N ASN A 24 10.38 -1.13 9.03
CA ASN A 24 11.74 -1.51 9.41
C ASN A 24 11.78 -2.85 10.15
N VAL A 25 10.87 -3.09 11.10
CA VAL A 25 10.79 -4.37 11.82
C VAL A 25 10.43 -5.52 10.88
N LYS A 26 9.58 -5.27 9.87
CA LYS A 26 9.26 -6.27 8.83
C LYS A 26 10.48 -6.55 7.94
N ALA A 27 11.25 -5.53 7.59
CA ALA A 27 12.49 -5.69 6.82
C ALA A 27 13.53 -6.50 7.60
N VAL A 28 13.64 -6.31 8.93
CA VAL A 28 14.48 -7.16 9.78
C VAL A 28 13.99 -8.61 9.77
N TYR A 29 12.68 -8.86 9.92
CA TYR A 29 12.14 -10.22 9.77
C TYR A 29 12.53 -10.84 8.42
N GLN A 30 12.35 -10.08 7.32
CA GLN A 30 12.67 -10.54 5.98
C GLN A 30 14.16 -10.81 5.76
N LEU A 31 15.04 -10.02 6.40
CA LEU A 31 16.49 -10.25 6.37
C LEU A 31 16.88 -11.60 6.94
N TYR A 32 16.24 -12.03 8.03
CA TYR A 32 16.59 -13.27 8.73
C TYR A 32 15.81 -14.50 8.26
N LEU A 33 14.54 -14.33 7.89
CA LEU A 33 13.61 -15.43 7.63
C LEU A 33 13.03 -15.44 6.21
N GLY A 34 13.31 -14.41 5.42
CA GLY A 34 12.73 -14.23 4.09
C GLY A 34 11.28 -13.72 4.12
N ALA A 35 10.64 -13.73 2.95
CA ALA A 35 9.29 -13.18 2.77
C ALA A 35 8.17 -14.10 3.28
N TYR A 36 8.43 -15.40 3.42
CA TYR A 36 7.44 -16.38 3.85
C TYR A 36 7.23 -16.32 5.37
N ASP A 37 5.96 -16.29 5.79
CA ASP A 37 5.55 -16.12 7.19
C ASP A 37 5.44 -17.44 7.98
N GLY A 38 5.70 -18.57 7.32
CA GLY A 38 5.59 -19.91 7.92
C GLY A 38 4.20 -20.54 7.81
N ASN A 39 3.17 -19.82 7.34
CA ASN A 39 1.82 -20.35 7.15
C ASN A 39 1.65 -20.93 5.74
N PRO A 40 1.40 -22.25 5.56
CA PRO A 40 1.28 -22.87 4.24
C PRO A 40 0.23 -22.25 3.33
N ALA A 41 -0.80 -21.60 3.88
CA ALA A 41 -1.80 -20.87 3.09
C ALA A 41 -1.19 -19.73 2.24
N ASN A 42 -0.05 -19.19 2.66
CA ASN A 42 0.66 -18.09 2.01
C ASN A 42 1.86 -18.57 1.17
N LEU A 43 2.07 -19.88 1.04
CA LEU A 43 3.21 -20.44 0.31
C LEU A 43 3.08 -20.29 -1.21
N ASN A 44 1.86 -20.47 -1.73
CA ASN A 44 1.54 -20.33 -3.15
C ASN A 44 0.17 -19.65 -3.30
N PRO A 45 0.05 -18.36 -2.92
CA PRO A 45 -1.22 -17.65 -2.97
C PRO A 45 -1.65 -17.42 -4.42
N LEU A 46 -2.97 -17.36 -4.64
CA LEU A 46 -3.51 -16.92 -5.93
C LEU A 46 -3.04 -15.49 -6.25
N PRO A 47 -2.93 -15.14 -7.55
CA PRO A 47 -2.76 -13.75 -7.96
C PRO A 47 -3.84 -12.84 -7.32
N PRO A 48 -3.50 -11.59 -6.94
CA PRO A 48 -4.44 -10.69 -6.26
C PRO A 48 -5.77 -10.49 -7.01
N GLN A 49 -5.74 -10.41 -8.35
CA GLN A 49 -6.94 -10.26 -9.17
C GLN A 49 -7.86 -11.48 -9.08
N GLU A 50 -7.30 -12.69 -9.04
CA GLU A 50 -8.09 -13.93 -8.98
C GLU A 50 -8.73 -14.13 -7.61
N SER A 51 -7.96 -13.94 -6.54
CA SER A 51 -8.48 -14.02 -5.18
C SER A 51 -9.53 -12.94 -4.91
N ALA A 52 -9.31 -11.71 -5.37
CA ALA A 52 -10.26 -10.61 -5.23
C ALA A 52 -11.64 -10.92 -5.87
N LYS A 53 -11.67 -11.50 -7.08
CA LYS A 53 -12.93 -11.91 -7.71
C LYS A 53 -13.72 -12.92 -6.85
N ARG A 54 -13.04 -13.92 -6.29
CA ARG A 54 -13.65 -14.92 -5.41
C ARG A 54 -14.15 -14.31 -4.09
N TYR A 55 -13.38 -13.39 -3.50
CA TYR A 55 -13.84 -12.64 -2.33
C TYR A 55 -15.10 -11.82 -2.62
N LEU A 56 -15.17 -11.15 -3.77
CA LEU A 56 -16.35 -10.40 -4.15
C LEU A 56 -17.58 -11.30 -4.37
N GLU A 57 -17.40 -12.48 -4.96
CA GLU A 57 -18.49 -13.46 -5.10
C GLU A 57 -19.06 -13.85 -3.74
N LEU A 58 -18.18 -14.12 -2.75
CA LEU A 58 -18.59 -14.44 -1.38
C LEU A 58 -19.25 -13.26 -0.65
N LEU A 59 -18.80 -12.03 -0.91
CA LEU A 59 -19.34 -10.81 -0.31
C LEU A 59 -20.68 -10.36 -0.94
N GLY A 60 -21.10 -10.98 -2.04
CA GLY A 60 -22.31 -10.58 -2.79
C GLY A 60 -22.09 -9.42 -3.76
N GLY A 61 -20.86 -9.27 -4.27
CA GLY A 61 -20.48 -8.31 -5.30
C GLY A 61 -19.72 -7.08 -4.80
N ALA A 62 -19.22 -6.28 -5.75
CA ALA A 62 -18.43 -5.08 -5.48
C ALA A 62 -19.20 -4.04 -4.65
N ASP A 63 -20.50 -3.85 -4.92
CA ASP A 63 -21.31 -2.86 -4.21
C ASP A 63 -21.46 -3.18 -2.71
N LYS A 64 -21.56 -4.47 -2.36
CA LYS A 64 -21.59 -4.91 -0.96
C LYS A 64 -20.26 -4.67 -0.27
N ALA A 65 -19.14 -4.95 -0.94
CA ALA A 65 -17.80 -4.65 -0.43
C ALA A 65 -17.61 -3.14 -0.20
N VAL A 66 -18.05 -2.29 -1.15
CA VAL A 66 -17.98 -0.83 -1.03
C VAL A 66 -18.85 -0.33 0.13
N ALA A 67 -20.08 -0.85 0.29
CA ALA A 67 -20.95 -0.46 1.40
C ALA A 67 -20.35 -0.83 2.76
N ALA A 68 -19.77 -2.03 2.88
CA ALA A 68 -19.07 -2.45 4.09
C ALA A 68 -17.84 -1.57 4.38
N ALA A 69 -17.07 -1.22 3.33
CA ALA A 69 -15.94 -0.32 3.45
C ALA A 69 -16.35 1.11 3.81
N GLN A 70 -17.48 1.62 3.32
CA GLN A 70 -18.01 2.93 3.71
C GLN A 70 -18.33 2.95 5.21
N ALA A 71 -18.97 1.89 5.73
CA ALA A 71 -19.25 1.77 7.16
C ALA A 71 -17.97 1.70 8.01
N ALA A 72 -16.87 1.12 7.49
CA ALA A 72 -15.56 1.14 8.14
C ALA A 72 -14.91 2.53 8.08
N PHE A 73 -14.97 3.18 6.91
CA PHE A 73 -14.49 4.54 6.69
C PHE A 73 -15.16 5.54 7.62
N ASP A 74 -16.48 5.49 7.76
CA ASP A 74 -17.26 6.40 8.62
C ASP A 74 -16.92 6.25 10.11
N LYS A 75 -16.38 5.09 10.51
CA LYS A 75 -15.88 4.82 11.86
C LYS A 75 -14.40 5.19 12.04
N GLY A 76 -13.73 5.67 10.99
CA GLY A 76 -12.29 5.94 11.00
C GLY A 76 -11.40 4.68 10.92
N ASP A 77 -11.96 3.51 10.60
CA ASP A 77 -11.21 2.27 10.41
C ASP A 77 -10.64 2.17 8.99
N PHE A 78 -9.77 3.12 8.66
CA PHE A 78 -9.26 3.30 7.29
C PHE A 78 -8.41 2.13 6.80
N ARG A 79 -7.69 1.45 7.71
CA ARG A 79 -6.87 0.29 7.33
C ARG A 79 -7.75 -0.87 6.88
N TRP A 80 -8.86 -1.11 7.58
CA TRP A 80 -9.82 -2.12 7.18
C TRP A 80 -10.60 -1.73 5.93
N ALA A 81 -11.03 -0.46 5.84
CA ALA A 81 -11.67 0.05 4.62
C ALA A 81 -10.77 -0.16 3.39
N ALA A 82 -9.47 0.15 3.50
CA ALA A 82 -8.51 -0.05 2.42
C ALA A 82 -8.37 -1.52 2.00
N GLU A 83 -8.42 -2.46 2.94
CA GLU A 83 -8.34 -3.90 2.63
C GLU A 83 -9.53 -4.38 1.81
N LEU A 84 -10.75 -4.03 2.24
CA LEU A 84 -11.99 -4.35 1.51
C LEU A 84 -12.01 -3.72 0.12
N LEU A 85 -11.63 -2.45 0.04
CA LEU A 85 -11.63 -1.70 -1.22
C LEU A 85 -10.53 -2.15 -2.18
N ASN A 86 -9.40 -2.62 -1.68
CA ASN A 86 -8.37 -3.23 -2.51
C ASN A 86 -8.91 -4.49 -3.21
N HIS A 87 -9.63 -5.37 -2.49
CA HIS A 87 -10.33 -6.48 -3.14
C HIS A 87 -11.41 -6.00 -4.13
N ALA A 88 -12.15 -4.94 -3.81
CA ALA A 88 -13.14 -4.38 -4.73
C ALA A 88 -12.50 -3.84 -6.03
N VAL A 89 -11.39 -3.13 -5.96
CA VAL A 89 -10.68 -2.59 -7.13
C VAL A 89 -10.01 -3.69 -7.95
N PHE A 90 -9.38 -4.68 -7.31
CA PHE A 90 -8.75 -5.79 -8.04
C PHE A 90 -9.77 -6.75 -8.67
N GLY A 91 -10.92 -6.97 -8.00
CA GLY A 91 -11.96 -7.87 -8.46
C GLY A 91 -12.94 -7.24 -9.46
N ALA A 92 -13.17 -5.92 -9.36
CA ALA A 92 -14.04 -5.14 -10.22
C ALA A 92 -13.35 -3.81 -10.63
N PRO A 93 -12.35 -3.85 -11.52
CA PRO A 93 -11.51 -2.70 -11.86
C PRO A 93 -12.28 -1.52 -12.48
N ASP A 94 -13.46 -1.75 -13.05
CA ASP A 94 -14.30 -0.68 -13.60
C ASP A 94 -15.21 -0.02 -12.56
N SER A 95 -15.22 -0.50 -11.31
CA SER A 95 -16.00 0.09 -10.22
C SER A 95 -15.44 1.46 -9.82
N LYS A 96 -16.06 2.52 -10.34
CA LYS A 96 -15.75 3.90 -9.98
C LYS A 96 -15.97 4.17 -8.49
N ALA A 97 -17.01 3.58 -7.90
CA ALA A 97 -17.32 3.75 -6.47
C ALA A 97 -16.22 3.17 -5.58
N ALA A 98 -15.68 1.98 -5.93
CA ALA A 98 -14.59 1.37 -5.19
C ALA A 98 -13.29 2.20 -5.29
N LYS A 99 -12.95 2.66 -6.50
CA LYS A 99 -11.76 3.51 -6.73
C LYS A 99 -11.85 4.82 -5.97
N GLU A 100 -12.99 5.50 -6.03
CA GLU A 100 -13.19 6.79 -5.36
C GLU A 100 -13.11 6.66 -3.83
N LEU A 101 -13.79 5.66 -3.25
CA LEU A 101 -13.74 5.46 -1.81
C LEU A 101 -12.34 5.01 -1.34
N LEU A 102 -11.61 4.22 -2.15
CA LEU A 102 -10.23 3.85 -1.83
C LEU A 102 -9.29 5.07 -1.87
N ALA A 103 -9.45 5.94 -2.86
CA ALA A 103 -8.68 7.18 -2.95
C ALA A 103 -8.92 8.07 -1.72
N ARG A 104 -10.18 8.26 -1.30
CA ARG A 104 -10.53 9.00 -0.07
C ARG A 104 -9.94 8.33 1.18
N THR A 105 -9.94 7.00 1.23
CA THR A 105 -9.34 6.22 2.33
C THR A 105 -7.84 6.47 2.40
N TYR A 106 -7.14 6.42 1.26
CA TYR A 106 -5.72 6.73 1.19
C TYR A 106 -5.40 8.19 1.53
N ASP A 107 -6.25 9.17 1.17
CA ASP A 107 -6.06 10.55 1.63
C ASP A 107 -5.99 10.63 3.16
N GLN A 108 -6.94 10.00 3.86
CA GLN A 108 -6.97 9.98 5.33
C GLN A 108 -5.72 9.30 5.90
N MET A 109 -5.33 8.16 5.35
CA MET A 109 -4.11 7.45 5.77
C MET A 109 -2.84 8.29 5.51
N GLY A 110 -2.80 9.03 4.40
CA GLY A 110 -1.73 9.96 4.06
C GLY A 110 -1.67 11.16 5.02
N TYR A 111 -2.82 11.70 5.42
CA TYR A 111 -2.91 12.81 6.38
C TYR A 111 -2.49 12.40 7.80
N MET A 112 -2.75 11.14 8.17
CA MET A 112 -2.36 10.58 9.47
C MET A 112 -0.91 10.07 9.50
N SER A 113 -0.23 10.02 8.36
CA SER A 113 1.13 9.47 8.27
C SER A 113 2.18 10.48 8.72
N GLU A 114 2.95 10.13 9.75
CA GLU A 114 4.15 10.88 10.16
C GLU A 114 5.32 10.66 9.18
N ALA A 115 5.41 9.45 8.60
CA ALA A 115 6.43 9.11 7.62
C ALA A 115 6.12 9.76 6.25
N ALA A 116 7.03 10.61 5.76
CA ALA A 116 6.91 11.27 4.48
C ALA A 116 6.81 10.26 3.32
N THR A 117 7.54 9.15 3.40
CA THR A 117 7.50 8.07 2.42
C THR A 117 6.10 7.44 2.33
N TRP A 118 5.47 7.17 3.48
CA TRP A 118 4.11 6.60 3.53
C TRP A 118 3.06 7.59 3.08
N ARG A 119 3.16 8.86 3.52
CA ARG A 119 2.31 9.95 3.05
C ARG A 119 2.33 10.01 1.52
N ASN A 120 3.53 10.08 0.93
CA ASN A 120 3.67 10.20 -0.51
C ASN A 120 3.12 8.96 -1.23
N SER A 121 3.37 7.74 -0.74
CA SER A 121 2.79 6.53 -1.31
C SER A 121 1.26 6.54 -1.32
N TYR A 122 0.63 6.89 -0.19
CA TYR A 122 -0.83 6.95 -0.10
C TYR A 122 -1.43 8.00 -1.03
N LEU A 123 -0.88 9.22 -1.03
CA LEU A 123 -1.41 10.32 -1.83
C LEU A 123 -1.19 10.09 -3.33
N THR A 124 -0.06 9.53 -3.74
CA THR A 124 0.15 9.15 -5.15
C THR A 124 -0.83 8.05 -5.58
N ALA A 125 -1.03 7.01 -4.75
CA ALA A 125 -1.99 5.96 -5.05
C ALA A 125 -3.43 6.51 -5.15
N ALA A 126 -3.80 7.45 -4.29
CA ALA A 126 -5.09 8.13 -4.36
C ALA A 126 -5.26 8.93 -5.66
N THR A 127 -4.22 9.63 -6.10
CA THR A 127 -4.21 10.33 -7.40
C THR A 127 -4.36 9.35 -8.56
N GLU A 128 -3.60 8.26 -8.59
CA GLU A 128 -3.67 7.28 -9.68
C GLU A 128 -5.02 6.54 -9.73
N LEU A 129 -5.68 6.34 -8.59
CA LEU A 129 -7.05 5.79 -8.56
C LEU A 129 -8.07 6.74 -9.20
N ARG A 130 -7.87 8.06 -9.06
CA ARG A 130 -8.75 9.11 -9.61
C ARG A 130 -8.48 9.39 -11.09
N GLU A 131 -7.21 9.45 -11.46
CA GLU A 131 -6.76 10.00 -12.73
C GLU A 131 -6.16 8.95 -13.68
N GLY A 132 -5.86 7.76 -13.15
CA GLY A 132 -5.05 6.76 -13.83
C GLY A 132 -3.54 6.99 -13.65
N PRO A 133 -2.70 6.06 -14.12
CA PRO A 133 -1.25 6.21 -14.05
C PRO A 133 -0.76 7.32 -14.99
N PRO A 134 0.47 7.84 -14.77
CA PRO A 134 1.09 8.81 -15.67
C PRO A 134 1.09 8.32 -17.13
N LYS A 135 0.61 9.17 -18.04
CA LYS A 135 0.56 8.86 -19.49
C LYS A 135 1.92 8.99 -20.20
N LYS A 136 2.88 9.67 -19.57
CA LYS A 136 4.22 9.90 -20.10
C LYS A 136 5.24 9.39 -19.08
N GLY A 137 6.19 8.58 -19.54
CA GLY A 137 7.32 8.12 -18.74
C GLY A 137 8.45 9.16 -18.68
N VAL A 138 9.52 8.82 -17.96
CA VAL A 138 10.74 9.63 -17.87
C VAL A 138 11.51 9.56 -19.20
N ASP A 139 12.06 10.69 -19.64
CA ASP A 139 12.96 10.71 -20.81
C ASP A 139 14.26 9.96 -20.48
N ARG A 140 14.60 8.97 -21.32
CA ARG A 140 15.77 8.11 -21.12
C ARG A 140 17.08 8.85 -21.34
N SER A 141 17.07 10.00 -22.01
CA SER A 141 18.25 10.83 -22.22
C SER A 141 18.90 11.27 -20.89
N PHE A 142 18.10 11.42 -19.83
CA PHE A 142 18.58 11.75 -18.47
C PHE A 142 19.45 10.66 -17.84
N LEU A 143 19.47 9.44 -18.40
CA LEU A 143 20.21 8.31 -17.87
C LEU A 143 21.53 8.05 -18.61
N ILE A 144 21.89 8.87 -19.60
CA ILE A 144 23.10 8.66 -20.41
C ILE A 144 24.37 8.70 -19.56
N ASP A 145 24.51 9.70 -18.69
CA ASP A 145 25.68 9.82 -17.82
C ASP A 145 25.76 8.63 -16.85
N MET A 146 24.62 8.19 -16.32
CA MET A 146 24.54 6.98 -15.48
C MET A 146 25.02 5.73 -16.22
N LEU A 147 24.66 5.59 -17.50
CA LEU A 147 25.05 4.45 -18.32
C LEU A 147 26.56 4.40 -18.55
N TYR A 148 27.20 5.55 -18.76
CA TYR A 148 28.66 5.63 -18.90
C TYR A 148 29.40 5.23 -17.62
N GLU A 149 28.82 5.53 -16.46
CA GLU A 149 29.37 5.13 -15.16
C GLU A 149 28.96 3.70 -14.75
N THR A 150 28.12 3.03 -15.53
CA THR A 150 27.70 1.65 -15.24
C THR A 150 28.82 0.69 -15.67
N PRO A 151 29.40 -0.10 -14.76
CA PRO A 151 30.39 -1.10 -15.14
C PRO A 151 29.79 -2.11 -16.13
N VAL A 152 30.46 -2.35 -17.25
CA VAL A 152 30.05 -3.37 -18.24
C VAL A 152 30.44 -4.80 -17.86
N GLU A 153 30.98 -4.96 -16.65
CA GLU A 153 31.63 -6.18 -16.13
C GLU A 153 32.84 -6.62 -16.99
N ARG A 154 33.79 -7.28 -16.33
CA ARG A 154 34.96 -7.96 -16.88
C ARG A 154 34.92 -9.42 -16.42
#